data_AF-R7C389-F1
#
_entry.id   AF-R7C389-F1
#
_cell.length_a   1.000
_cell.length_b   1.000
_cell.length_c   1.000
_cell.angle_alpha   90.00
_cell.angle_beta   90.00
_cell.angle_gamma   90.00
#
_symmetry.space_group_name_H-M   'P 1'
#
loop_
_entity.id
_entity.type
_entity.pdbx_description
1 polymer ?
#
loop_
_entity_poly.entity_id
_entity_poly.type
_entity_poly.pdbx_seq_one_letter_code
_entity_poly.pdbx_strand_id
1 'polypeptide(L)'
;MPAIFAQLPAGQFFAVAFYLCLVFAALTSSVSMLEAVVGTVSNELHFTRRSIVVGGTIVAMIVGLFCDLSFGALADFKIFGKTVFDLLDYLTSNVGMPLSAMGFLIAAAWVAWKNYTAHQLQTVKPLSALQLNTIRFFMGILAPFMIVIVVATNI
;
A
#
# COMPACT_ATOMS: atom_id res chain seq x y z
N MET A 1 15.15 -12.52 13.51
CA MET A 1 16.35 -11.95 12.85
C MET A 1 17.58 -11.77 13.76
N PRO A 2 17.48 -11.33 15.04
CA PRO A 2 18.66 -11.17 15.90
C PRO A 2 19.50 -12.44 16.10
N ALA A 3 18.84 -13.59 16.15
CA ALA A 3 19.50 -14.90 16.29
C ALA A 3 20.41 -15.28 15.11
N ILE A 4 20.21 -14.69 13.93
CA ILE A 4 21.06 -14.92 12.75
C ILE A 4 22.34 -14.09 12.88
N PHE A 5 22.25 -12.84 13.32
CA PHE A 5 23.42 -12.00 13.56
C PHE A 5 24.30 -12.54 14.69
N ALA A 6 23.72 -13.20 15.70
CA ALA A 6 24.48 -13.86 16.77
C ALA A 6 25.39 -15.01 16.27
N GLN A 7 25.10 -15.59 15.10
CA GLN A 7 25.91 -16.66 14.50
C GLN A 7 27.03 -16.12 13.59
N LEU A 8 27.05 -14.81 13.31
CA LEU A 8 28.05 -14.18 12.47
C LEU A 8 29.22 -13.61 13.31
N PRO A 9 30.48 -13.79 12.87
CA PRO A 9 31.59 -13.06 13.47
C PRO A 9 31.37 -11.55 13.28
N ALA A 10 31.55 -10.76 14.35
CA ALA A 10 31.20 -9.33 14.40
C ALA A 10 29.71 -9.01 14.11
N GLY A 11 28.79 -9.91 14.45
CA GLY A 11 27.34 -9.77 14.23
C GLY A 11 26.70 -8.48 14.73
N GLN A 12 27.23 -7.88 15.81
CA GLN A 12 26.73 -6.60 16.34
C GLN A 12 26.91 -5.44 15.35
N PHE A 13 28.02 -5.40 14.60
CA PHE A 13 28.26 -4.37 13.59
C PHE A 13 27.23 -4.50 12.45
N PHE A 14 27.02 -5.72 11.96
CA PHE A 14 26.02 -5.99 10.92
C PHE A 14 24.58 -5.73 11.39
N ALA A 15 24.27 -6.02 12.65
CA ALA A 15 22.96 -5.71 13.23
C ALA A 15 22.69 -4.19 13.24
N VAL A 16 23.66 -3.38 13.69
CA VAL A 16 23.52 -1.91 13.69
C VAL A 16 23.33 -1.37 12.28
N ALA A 17 24.16 -1.80 11.33
CA ALA A 17 24.04 -1.38 9.93
C ALA A 17 22.68 -1.77 9.33
N PHE A 18 22.21 -2.99 9.58
CA PHE A 18 20.92 -3.48 9.09
C PHE A 18 19.75 -2.68 9.66
N TYR A 19 19.70 -2.45 10.99
CA TYR A 19 18.60 -1.70 11.59
C TYR A 19 18.62 -0.22 11.20
N LEU A 20 19.81 0.38 11.00
CA LEU A 20 19.90 1.74 10.44
C LEU A 20 19.26 1.79 9.04
N CYS A 21 19.63 0.87 8.15
CA CYS A 21 19.01 0.77 6.83
C CYS A 21 17.51 0.53 6.91
N LEU A 22 17.05 -0.33 7.83
CA LEU A 22 15.64 -0.63 8.05
C LEU A 22 14.86 0.61 8.50
N VAL A 23 15.43 1.42 9.41
CA VAL A 23 14.82 2.70 9.83
C VAL A 23 14.71 3.66 8.65
N PHE A 24 15.75 3.82 7.84
CA PHE A 24 15.68 4.67 6.64
C PHE A 24 14.63 4.18 5.64
N ALA A 25 14.55 2.86 5.40
CA ALA A 25 13.56 2.27 4.52
C ALA A 25 12.11 2.45 5.04
N ALA A 26 11.92 2.31 6.36
CA ALA A 26 10.62 2.53 7.00
C ALA A 26 10.20 4.01 6.94
N LEU A 27 11.13 4.94 7.16
CA LEU A 27 10.88 6.38 7.10
C LEU A 27 10.46 6.81 5.69
N THR A 28 11.20 6.40 4.65
CA THR A 28 10.87 6.79 3.26
C THR A 28 9.52 6.22 2.82
N SER A 29 9.21 4.97 3.19
CA SER A 29 7.91 4.35 2.90
C SER A 29 6.76 5.08 3.61
N SER A 30 6.96 5.43 4.89
CA SER A 30 5.96 6.14 5.68
C SER A 30 5.67 7.54 5.13
N VAL A 31 6.71 8.27 4.70
CA VAL A 31 6.56 9.59 4.05
C VAL A 31 5.79 9.47 2.74
N SER A 32 6.11 8.48 1.90
CA SER A 32 5.39 8.26 0.63
C SER A 32 3.91 7.95 0.85
N MET A 33 3.58 7.17 1.88
CA MET A 33 2.18 6.82 2.20
C MET A 33 1.41 8.02 2.74
N LEU A 34 2.03 8.84 3.60
CA LEU A 34 1.40 10.06 4.12
C LEU A 34 1.15 11.09 3.01
N GLU A 35 2.09 11.26 2.08
CA GLU A 35 1.95 12.20 0.97
C GLU A 35 0.80 11.81 0.02
N ALA A 36 0.58 10.51 -0.21
CA ALA A 36 -0.55 10.05 -1.00
C ALA A 36 -1.90 10.47 -0.38
N VAL A 37 -2.03 10.38 0.95
CA VAL A 37 -3.24 10.81 1.67
C VAL A 37 -3.38 12.33 1.63
N VAL A 38 -2.29 13.05 1.96
CA VAL A 38 -2.28 14.52 1.99
C VAL A 38 -2.59 15.10 0.61
N GLY A 39 -2.02 14.53 -0.45
CA GLY A 39 -2.24 14.97 -1.83
C GLY A 39 -3.70 14.85 -2.25
N THR A 40 -4.33 13.70 -2.01
CA THR A 40 -5.75 13.49 -2.33
C THR A 40 -6.66 14.42 -1.53
N VAL A 41 -6.47 14.47 -0.20
CA VAL A 41 -7.29 15.30 0.69
C VAL A 41 -7.12 16.79 0.40
N SER A 42 -5.90 17.24 0.10
CA SER A 42 -5.65 18.65 -0.24
C SER A 42 -6.29 19.05 -1.56
N ASN A 43 -6.38 18.14 -2.53
CA ASN A 43 -7.01 18.40 -3.81
C ASN A 43 -8.54 18.40 -3.71
N GLU A 44 -9.12 17.56 -2.84
CA GLU A 44 -10.59 17.44 -2.71
C GLU A 44 -11.20 18.44 -1.70
N LEU A 45 -10.52 18.72 -0.57
CA LEU A 45 -11.09 19.47 0.54
C LEU A 45 -10.59 20.93 0.67
N HIS A 46 -9.78 21.41 -0.27
CA HIS A 46 -9.24 22.79 -0.33
C HIS A 46 -8.58 23.33 0.97
N PHE A 47 -8.24 22.47 1.93
CA PHE A 47 -7.54 22.85 3.15
C PHE A 47 -6.05 23.16 2.89
N THR A 48 -5.42 23.89 3.81
CA THR A 48 -3.98 24.13 3.74
C THR A 48 -3.20 22.84 4.00
N ARG A 49 -2.22 22.54 3.14
CA ARG A 49 -1.41 21.30 3.23
C ARG A 49 -0.85 21.04 4.63
N ARG A 50 -0.37 22.09 5.30
CA ARG A 50 0.19 22.00 6.65
C ARG A 50 -0.81 21.45 7.68
N SER A 51 -2.08 21.84 7.58
CA SER A 51 -3.13 21.34 8.47
C SER A 51 -3.37 19.84 8.24
N ILE A 52 -3.45 19.42 6.98
CA ILE A 52 -3.70 18.02 6.60
C ILE A 52 -2.53 17.12 7.02
N VAL A 53 -1.28 17.56 6.85
CA VAL A 53 -0.09 16.79 7.28
C VAL A 53 -0.11 16.54 8.79
N VAL A 54 -0.36 17.60 9.58
CA VAL A 54 -0.40 17.49 11.05
C VAL A 54 -1.58 16.62 11.49
N GLY A 55 -2.77 16.85 10.93
CA GLY A 55 -3.96 16.04 11.22
C GLY A 55 -3.76 14.57 10.85
N GLY A 56 -3.25 14.28 9.65
CA GLY A 56 -2.96 12.94 9.18
C GLY A 56 -1.94 12.21 10.05
N THR A 57 -0.89 12.90 10.48
CA THR A 57 0.12 12.34 11.41
C THR A 57 -0.50 12.01 12.77
N ILE A 58 -1.32 12.89 13.33
CA ILE A 58 -2.00 12.67 14.62
C ILE A 58 -2.94 11.47 14.51
N VAL A 59 -3.75 11.38 13.46
CA VAL A 59 -4.66 10.25 13.23
C VAL A 59 -3.89 8.94 13.09
N ALA A 60 -2.82 8.93 12.28
CA ALA A 60 -1.97 7.75 12.13
C ALA A 60 -1.32 7.33 13.46
N MET A 61 -0.90 8.28 14.30
CA MET A 61 -0.33 7.98 15.61
C MET A 61 -1.36 7.38 16.57
N ILE A 62 -2.59 7.89 16.58
CA ILE A 62 -3.67 7.35 17.40
C ILE A 62 -4.02 5.92 16.96
N VAL A 63 -4.20 5.70 15.65
CA VAL A 63 -4.50 4.36 15.12
C VAL A 63 -3.33 3.40 15.41
N GLY A 64 -2.10 3.85 15.19
CA GLY A 64 -0.89 3.07 15.50
C GLY A 64 -0.78 2.69 16.98
N LEU A 65 -1.15 3.60 17.89
CA LEU A 65 -1.20 3.31 19.32
C LEU A 65 -2.20 2.20 19.67
N PHE A 66 -3.40 2.22 19.06
CA PHE A 66 -4.37 1.14 19.24
C PHE A 66 -3.88 -0.19 18.67
N CYS A 67 -3.19 -0.16 17.53
CA CYS A 67 -2.54 -1.35 16.96
C CYS A 67 -1.46 -1.92 17.88
N ASP A 68 -0.61 -1.07 18.47
CA ASP A 68 0.44 -1.52 19.39
C ASP A 68 -0.15 -2.13 20.68
N LEU A 69 -1.18 -1.46 21.23
CA LEU A 69 -1.88 -1.94 22.42
C LEU A 69 -2.58 -3.29 22.19
N SER A 70 -2.94 -3.60 20.94
CA SER A 70 -3.51 -4.87 20.49
C SER A 70 -2.57 -6.07 20.72
N PHE A 71 -1.26 -5.85 20.81
CA PHE A 71 -0.27 -6.89 21.15
C PHE A 71 -0.06 -7.08 22.66
N GLY A 72 -0.63 -6.19 23.49
CA GLY A 72 -0.49 -6.20 24.94
C GLY A 72 -1.84 -6.14 25.65
N ALA A 73 -2.17 -4.99 26.23
CA ALA A 73 -3.34 -4.84 27.11
C ALA A 73 -4.70 -5.04 26.41
N LEU A 74 -4.77 -4.86 25.10
CA LEU A 74 -5.97 -5.08 24.29
C LEU A 74 -5.98 -6.45 23.57
N ALA A 75 -5.05 -7.35 23.88
CA ALA A 75 -4.97 -8.66 23.21
C ALA A 75 -6.22 -9.53 23.39
N ASP A 76 -6.94 -9.35 24.50
CA ASP A 76 -8.21 -10.04 24.78
C ASP A 76 -9.41 -9.40 24.08
N PHE A 77 -9.28 -8.16 23.61
CA PHE A 77 -10.32 -7.46 22.88
C PHE A 77 -10.32 -7.90 21.41
N LYS A 78 -11.06 -8.98 21.14
CA LYS A 78 -11.16 -9.59 19.81
C LYS A 78 -12.50 -9.26 19.16
N ILE A 79 -12.44 -8.74 17.94
CA ILE A 79 -13.61 -8.52 17.09
C ILE A 79 -13.51 -9.54 15.94
N PHE A 80 -14.55 -10.36 15.76
CA PHE A 80 -14.52 -11.50 14.80
C PHE A 80 -13.35 -12.49 15.01
N GLY A 81 -12.89 -12.64 16.25
CA GLY A 81 -11.74 -13.50 16.59
C GLY A 81 -10.38 -12.93 16.20
N LYS A 82 -10.33 -11.71 15.67
CA LYS A 82 -9.12 -10.97 15.31
C LYS A 82 -8.85 -9.86 16.31
N THR A 83 -7.57 -9.59 16.58
CA THR A 83 -7.20 -8.42 17.38
C THR A 83 -7.43 -7.13 16.56
N VAL A 84 -7.35 -5.95 17.18
CA VAL A 84 -7.57 -4.67 16.47
C VAL A 84 -6.58 -4.51 15.31
N PHE A 85 -5.31 -4.86 15.52
CA PHE A 85 -4.30 -4.86 14.47
C PHE A 85 -4.65 -5.83 13.34
N ASP A 86 -4.99 -7.08 13.66
CA ASP A 86 -5.29 -8.11 12.66
C ASP A 86 -6.53 -7.74 11.82
N LEU A 87 -7.51 -7.08 12.42
CA LEU A 87 -8.71 -6.62 11.72
C LEU A 87 -8.38 -5.50 10.73
N LEU A 88 -7.58 -4.51 11.16
CA LEU A 88 -7.16 -3.40 10.30
C LEU A 88 -6.24 -3.87 9.18
N ASP A 89 -5.33 -4.80 9.46
CA ASP A 89 -4.49 -5.44 8.46
C ASP A 89 -5.34 -6.25 7.47
N TYR A 90 -6.30 -7.05 7.95
CA TYR A 90 -7.20 -7.79 7.06
C TYR A 90 -8.03 -6.86 6.15
N LEU A 91 -8.61 -5.80 6.71
CA LEU A 91 -9.39 -4.82 5.96
C LEU A 91 -8.54 -4.09 4.91
N THR A 92 -7.29 -3.77 5.22
CA THR A 92 -6.42 -3.03 4.30
C THR A 92 -5.82 -3.97 3.25
N SER A 93 -5.26 -5.10 3.69
CA SER A 93 -4.44 -5.97 2.86
C SER A 93 -5.26 -6.95 2.04
N ASN A 94 -6.32 -7.54 2.60
CA ASN A 94 -7.12 -8.56 1.92
C ASN A 94 -8.37 -8.00 1.25
N VAL A 95 -8.83 -6.82 1.66
CA VAL A 95 -10.04 -6.20 1.09
C VAL A 95 -9.70 -4.91 0.35
N GLY A 96 -9.06 -3.95 1.02
CA GLY A 96 -8.77 -2.62 0.46
C GLY A 96 -7.85 -2.64 -0.76
N MET A 97 -6.71 -3.33 -0.67
CA MET A 97 -5.77 -3.44 -1.79
C MET A 97 -6.38 -4.14 -3.01
N PRO A 98 -6.99 -5.33 -2.92
CA PRO A 98 -7.63 -5.98 -4.06
C PRO A 98 -8.75 -5.15 -4.68
N LEU A 99 -9.62 -4.56 -3.84
CA LEU A 99 -10.76 -3.77 -4.32
C LEU A 99 -10.31 -2.52 -5.07
N SER A 100 -9.35 -1.78 -4.52
CA SER A 100 -8.79 -0.59 -5.17
C SER A 100 -8.07 -0.96 -6.47
N ALA A 101 -7.25 -2.01 -6.46
CA ALA A 101 -6.56 -2.49 -7.66
C ALA A 101 -7.53 -2.90 -8.77
N MET A 102 -8.59 -3.64 -8.46
CA MET A 102 -9.63 -4.00 -9.43
C MET A 102 -10.32 -2.75 -9.99
N GLY A 103 -10.69 -1.80 -9.13
CA GLY A 103 -11.31 -0.55 -9.55
C GLY A 103 -10.42 0.24 -10.51
N PHE A 104 -9.14 0.40 -10.18
CA PHE A 104 -8.16 1.09 -11.03
C PHE A 104 -7.96 0.37 -12.37
N LEU A 105 -7.81 -0.95 -12.38
CA LEU A 105 -7.61 -1.73 -13.60
C LEU A 105 -8.82 -1.65 -14.54
N ILE A 106 -10.03 -1.77 -14.00
CA ILE A 106 -11.26 -1.69 -14.79
C ILE A 106 -11.43 -0.28 -15.36
N ALA A 107 -11.24 0.75 -14.53
CA ALA A 107 -11.31 2.14 -14.97
C ALA A 107 -10.27 2.44 -16.07
N ALA A 108 -9.02 2.02 -15.89
CA ALA A 108 -7.95 2.27 -16.83
C ALA A 108 -8.12 1.48 -18.15
N ALA A 109 -8.51 0.21 -18.10
CA ALA A 109 -8.58 -0.66 -19.28
C ALA A 109 -9.89 -0.54 -20.08
N TRP A 110 -11.00 -0.16 -19.42
CA TRP A 110 -12.34 -0.17 -20.03
C TRP A 110 -12.98 1.21 -20.11
N VAL A 111 -12.88 2.05 -19.07
CA VAL A 111 -13.57 3.35 -19.01
C VAL A 111 -12.73 4.45 -19.67
N ALA A 112 -11.48 4.60 -19.25
CA ALA A 112 -10.61 5.71 -19.61
C ALA A 112 -9.66 5.41 -20.80
N TRP A 113 -9.74 4.20 -21.38
CA TRP A 113 -8.74 3.70 -22.32
C TRP A 113 -8.45 4.63 -23.49
N LYS A 114 -9.49 5.01 -24.25
CA LYS A 114 -9.33 5.83 -25.48
C LYS A 114 -9.03 7.29 -25.17
N ASN A 115 -9.54 7.82 -24.06
CA ASN A 115 -9.50 9.26 -23.77
C ASN A 115 -8.25 9.66 -22.97
N TYR A 116 -7.74 8.77 -22.11
CA TYR A 116 -6.62 9.09 -21.22
C TYR A 116 -5.53 8.03 -21.27
N THR A 117 -5.84 6.77 -20.97
CA THR A 117 -4.82 5.75 -20.69
C THR A 117 -3.91 5.48 -21.89
N ALA A 118 -4.47 5.33 -23.10
CA ALA A 118 -3.67 5.11 -24.30
C ALA A 118 -2.78 6.32 -24.64
N HIS A 119 -3.28 7.55 -24.44
CA HIS A 119 -2.51 8.76 -24.67
C HIS A 119 -1.35 8.89 -23.66
N GLN A 120 -1.60 8.62 -22.38
CA GLN A 120 -0.59 8.67 -21.32
C GLN A 120 0.55 7.65 -21.54
N LEU A 121 0.22 6.46 -22.05
CA LEU A 121 1.21 5.43 -22.37
C LEU A 121 2.10 5.82 -23.57
N GLN A 122 1.64 6.73 -24.43
CA GLN A 122 2.37 7.19 -25.61
C GLN A 122 3.13 8.51 -25.40
N THR A 123 3.00 9.17 -24.24
CA THR A 123 3.60 10.48 -23.96
C THR A 123 5.12 10.50 -24.09
N VAL A 124 5.80 9.40 -23.71
CA VAL A 124 7.27 9.30 -23.78
C VAL A 124 7.74 8.66 -25.10
N LYS A 125 7.02 7.65 -25.59
CA LYS A 125 7.34 6.94 -26.83
C LYS A 125 6.06 6.49 -27.54
N PRO A 126 5.90 6.74 -28.85
CA PRO A 126 4.76 6.22 -29.59
C PRO A 126 4.82 4.68 -29.64
N LEU A 127 3.76 4.05 -29.13
CA LEU A 127 3.60 2.60 -29.10
C LEU A 127 2.76 2.13 -30.28
N SER A 128 3.07 0.94 -30.81
CA SER A 128 2.26 0.33 -31.86
C SER A 128 0.89 -0.13 -31.35
N ALA A 129 -0.08 -0.26 -32.25
CA ALA A 129 -1.43 -0.72 -31.89
C ALA A 129 -1.41 -2.11 -31.21
N LEU A 130 -0.46 -2.98 -31.59
CA LEU A 130 -0.30 -4.30 -31.00
C LEU A 130 0.21 -4.22 -29.56
N GLN A 131 1.20 -3.35 -29.29
CA GLN A 131 1.71 -3.14 -27.92
C GLN A 131 0.63 -2.58 -26.99
N LEU A 132 -0.13 -1.60 -27.46
CA LEU A 132 -1.24 -1.05 -26.68
C LEU A 132 -2.32 -2.09 -26.40
N ASN A 133 -2.69 -2.90 -27.39
CA ASN A 133 -3.69 -3.95 -27.19
C ASN A 133 -3.21 -5.04 -26.23
N THR A 134 -1.92 -5.40 -26.28
CA THR A 134 -1.32 -6.33 -25.30
C THR A 134 -1.37 -5.74 -23.89
N ILE A 135 -0.94 -4.49 -23.70
CA ILE A 135 -0.99 -3.82 -22.39
C ILE A 135 -2.45 -3.76 -21.88
N ARG A 136 -3.41 -3.46 -22.76
CA ARG A 136 -4.84 -3.49 -22.41
C ARG A 136 -5.32 -4.86 -21.96
N PHE A 137 -4.90 -5.92 -22.66
CA PHE A 137 -5.27 -7.29 -22.32
C PHE A 137 -4.73 -7.69 -20.94
N PHE A 138 -3.46 -7.38 -20.67
CA PHE A 138 -2.83 -7.66 -19.37
C PHE A 138 -3.52 -6.89 -18.24
N MET A 139 -3.79 -5.60 -18.41
CA MET A 139 -4.44 -4.79 -17.38
C MET A 139 -5.95 -5.09 -17.23
N GLY A 140 -6.65 -5.35 -18.33
CA GLY A 140 -8.11 -5.45 -18.35
C GLY A 140 -8.66 -6.85 -18.11
N ILE A 141 -7.86 -7.90 -18.35
CA ILE A 141 -8.30 -9.31 -18.26
C ILE A 141 -7.39 -10.11 -17.36
N LEU A 142 -6.07 -10.12 -17.61
CA LEU A 142 -5.15 -10.99 -16.87
C LEU A 142 -5.00 -10.57 -15.40
N ALA A 143 -4.72 -9.28 -15.14
CA ALA A 143 -4.51 -8.78 -13.79
C ALA A 143 -5.76 -8.88 -12.89
N PRO A 144 -6.98 -8.50 -13.34
CA PRO A 144 -8.20 -8.70 -12.55
C PRO A 144 -8.47 -10.17 -12.27
N PHE A 145 -8.23 -11.06 -13.25
CA PHE A 145 -8.40 -12.49 -13.06
C PHE A 145 -7.45 -13.05 -11.99
N MET A 146 -6.18 -12.63 -11.99
CA MET A 146 -5.21 -13.00 -10.95
C MET A 146 -5.63 -12.49 -9.57
N ILE A 147 -6.13 -11.25 -9.48
CA ILE A 147 -6.62 -10.69 -8.20
C ILE A 147 -7.80 -11.52 -7.67
N VAL A 148 -8.75 -11.88 -8.53
CA VAL A 148 -9.89 -12.73 -8.13
C VAL A 148 -9.43 -14.10 -7.64
N ILE A 149 -8.43 -14.71 -8.28
CA ILE A 149 -7.86 -15.99 -7.82
C ILE A 149 -7.23 -15.84 -6.44
N VAL A 150 -6.40 -14.80 -6.23
CA VAL A 150 -5.74 -14.57 -4.93
C VAL A 150 -6.77 -14.40 -3.83
N VAL A 151 -7.77 -13.53 -4.06
CA VAL A 151 -8.86 -13.30 -3.08
C VAL A 151 -9.67 -14.57 -2.83
N ALA A 152 -9.99 -15.35 -3.86
CA ALA A 152 -10.75 -16.59 -3.71
C ALA A 152 -9.96 -17.67 -2.94
N THR A 153 -8.64 -17.70 -3.09
CA THR A 153 -7.81 -18.72 -2.44
C THR A 153 -7.48 -18.35 -0.98
N ASN A 154 -7.79 -17.12 -0.52
CA ASN A 154 -7.42 -16.60 0.81
C ASN A 154 -5.94 -16.88 1.18
N ILE A 155 -5.07 -16.90 0.16
CA ILE A 155 -3.61 -16.96 0.32
C ILE A 155 -3.09 -15.54 0.47
#